data_AF-A0A3D2D452-F1
#
_entry.id   AF-A0A3D2D452-F1
#
_cell.length_a   1.000
_cell.length_b   1.000
_cell.length_c   1.000
_cell.angle_alpha   90.00
_cell.angle_beta   90.00
_cell.angle_gamma   90.00
#
_symmetry.space_group_name_H-M   'P 1'
#
loop_
_entity.id
_entity.type
_entity.pdbx_description
1 polymer ?
#
loop_
_entity_poly.entity_id
_entity_poly.type
_entity_poly.pdbx_seq_one_letter_code
_entity_poly.pdbx_strand_id
1 'polypeptide(L)'
;MKCGGQYLLVMLLLFIFVGIPLILDYHLKVKENSIKKQNNNKIIFIKQGEKVMKTGDVIFASTHAEFLNEAFGTNYKAWRKCVWKYNEEWVVWMVRFNKEDGGWRNTFLSNSRIKEENLNRVKTWDDKPIKCIDKKKIVIQIENIGYTRKYTYMGRYIYDENNSDPYSVRYYDKVSD
;
A
#
# COMPACT_ATOMS: atom_id res chain seq x y z
N MET A 1 -8.75 -70.33 -12.82
CA MET A 1 -8.47 -69.05 -12.13
C MET A 1 -8.39 -67.92 -13.16
N LYS A 2 -9.46 -67.14 -13.32
CA LYS A 2 -9.48 -65.90 -14.12
C LYS A 2 -10.35 -64.88 -13.37
N CYS A 3 -9.78 -64.20 -12.38
CA CYS A 3 -10.51 -63.17 -11.61
C CYS A 3 -9.61 -61.98 -11.19
N GLY A 4 -8.55 -61.68 -11.95
CA GLY A 4 -7.63 -60.57 -11.64
C GLY A 4 -7.68 -59.39 -12.62
N GLY A 5 -8.05 -59.61 -13.88
CA GLY A 5 -8.00 -58.57 -14.92
C GLY A 5 -9.14 -57.54 -14.86
N GLN A 6 -10.31 -57.94 -14.37
CA GLN A 6 -11.51 -57.10 -14.40
C GLN A 6 -11.49 -56.01 -13.32
N TYR A 7 -10.95 -56.33 -12.13
CA TYR A 7 -10.76 -55.35 -11.04
C TYR A 7 -9.70 -54.31 -11.37
N LEU A 8 -8.62 -54.71 -12.05
CA LEU A 8 -7.57 -53.78 -12.49
C LEU A 8 -8.12 -52.78 -13.52
N LEU A 9 -8.94 -53.26 -14.46
CA LEU A 9 -9.57 -52.40 -15.47
C LEU A 9 -10.56 -51.40 -14.84
N VAL A 10 -11.37 -51.84 -13.87
CA VAL A 10 -12.32 -50.98 -13.15
C VAL A 10 -11.59 -49.94 -12.29
N MET A 11 -10.49 -50.32 -11.62
CA MET A 11 -9.67 -49.38 -10.85
C MET A 11 -8.99 -48.34 -11.73
N LEU A 12 -8.48 -48.74 -12.91
CA LEU A 12 -7.92 -47.82 -13.91
C LEU A 12 -8.97 -46.83 -14.42
N LEU A 13 -10.18 -47.32 -14.73
CA LEU A 13 -11.29 -46.48 -15.18
C LEU A 13 -11.72 -45.49 -14.08
N LEU A 14 -11.84 -45.94 -12.82
CA LEU A 14 -12.15 -45.05 -11.69
C LEU A 14 -11.07 -43.98 -11.48
N PHE A 15 -9.79 -44.33 -11.64
CA PHE A 15 -8.71 -43.36 -11.52
C PHE A 15 -8.74 -42.31 -12.64
N ILE A 16 -9.08 -42.71 -13.87
CA ILE A 16 -9.19 -41.79 -15.01
C ILE A 16 -10.43 -40.89 -14.89
N PHE A 17 -11.59 -41.44 -14.55
CA PHE A 17 -12.85 -40.69 -14.53
C PHE A 17 -13.10 -39.91 -13.23
N VAL A 18 -12.45 -40.28 -12.12
CA VAL A 18 -12.67 -39.65 -10.81
C VAL A 18 -11.38 -39.07 -10.25
N GLY A 19 -10.28 -39.82 -10.27
CA GLY A 19 -8.99 -39.40 -9.70
C GLY A 19 -8.37 -38.20 -10.42
N ILE A 20 -8.23 -38.29 -11.74
CA ILE A 20 -7.61 -37.23 -12.56
C ILE A 20 -8.38 -35.90 -12.46
N PRO A 21 -9.73 -35.86 -12.59
CA PRO A 21 -10.50 -34.64 -12.40
C PRO A 21 -10.35 -34.01 -11.02
N LEU A 22 -10.36 -34.81 -9.93
CA LEU A 22 -10.16 -34.32 -8.56
C LEU A 22 -8.77 -33.70 -8.36
N ILE A 23 -7.74 -34.30 -8.95
CA ILE A 23 -6.37 -33.78 -8.89
C ILE A 23 -6.24 -32.48 -9.68
N LEU A 24 -6.87 -32.41 -10.86
CA LEU A 24 -6.94 -31.18 -11.67
C LEU A 24 -7.68 -30.07 -10.92
N ASP A 25 -8.83 -30.34 -10.34
CA ASP A 25 -9.61 -29.38 -9.54
C ASP A 25 -8.82 -28.89 -8.32
N TYR A 26 -8.10 -29.77 -7.64
CA TYR A 26 -7.23 -29.39 -6.53
C TYR A 26 -6.10 -28.46 -6.98
N HIS A 27 -5.41 -28.81 -8.08
CA HIS A 27 -4.35 -27.96 -8.64
C HIS A 27 -4.89 -26.62 -9.14
N LEU A 28 -6.07 -26.59 -9.75
CA LEU A 28 -6.75 -25.34 -10.14
C LEU A 28 -7.07 -24.48 -8.93
N LYS A 29 -7.63 -25.05 -7.86
CA LYS A 29 -7.95 -24.33 -6.63
C LYS A 29 -6.71 -23.80 -5.90
N VAL A 30 -5.62 -24.58 -5.87
CA VAL A 30 -4.33 -24.12 -5.33
C VAL A 30 -3.75 -23.00 -6.18
N LYS A 31 -3.81 -23.10 -7.51
CA LYS A 31 -3.36 -22.07 -8.44
C LYS A 31 -4.20 -20.79 -8.31
N GLU A 32 -5.53 -20.91 -8.19
CA GLU A 32 -6.41 -19.77 -7.93
C GLU A 32 -6.09 -19.09 -6.60
N ASN A 33 -5.82 -19.87 -5.54
CA ASN A 33 -5.46 -19.31 -4.24
C ASN A 33 -4.07 -18.67 -4.25
N SER A 34 -3.10 -19.24 -4.97
CA SER A 34 -1.77 -18.64 -5.14
C SER A 34 -1.84 -17.36 -5.98
N ILE A 35 -2.68 -17.34 -7.03
CA ILE A 35 -2.96 -16.15 -7.84
C ILE A 35 -3.67 -15.08 -7.00
N LYS A 36 -4.69 -15.43 -6.19
CA LYS A 36 -5.33 -14.48 -5.28
C LYS A 36 -4.34 -13.91 -4.25
N LYS A 37 -3.45 -14.75 -3.70
CA LYS A 37 -2.40 -14.32 -2.76
C LYS A 37 -1.33 -13.45 -3.41
N GLN A 38 -0.95 -13.72 -4.66
CA GLN A 38 -0.07 -12.85 -5.44
C GLN A 38 -0.74 -11.54 -5.88
N ASN A 39 -2.03 -11.58 -6.23
CA ASN A 39 -2.82 -10.41 -6.60
C ASN A 39 -3.06 -9.47 -5.40
N ASN A 40 -3.14 -10.00 -4.18
CA ASN A 40 -3.14 -9.18 -2.96
C ASN A 40 -1.79 -8.49 -2.68
N ASN A 41 -0.70 -8.94 -3.32
CA ASN A 41 0.64 -8.35 -3.22
C ASN A 41 1.05 -7.56 -4.50
N LYS A 42 0.18 -7.47 -5.50
CA LYS A 42 0.42 -6.67 -6.69
C LYS A 42 -0.02 -5.24 -6.41
N ILE A 43 0.97 -4.39 -6.22
CA ILE A 43 0.84 -2.94 -6.06
C ILE A 43 0.24 -2.40 -7.36
N ILE A 44 -1.09 -2.32 -7.41
CA ILE A 44 -1.80 -1.59 -8.45
C ILE A 44 -2.14 -0.22 -7.85
N PHE A 45 -2.36 0.79 -8.69
CA PHE A 45 -3.57 1.61 -8.75
C PHE A 45 -3.19 2.87 -9.58
N ILE A 46 -3.36 2.85 -10.91
CA ILE A 46 -4.56 3.39 -11.57
C ILE A 46 -5.27 2.34 -12.43
N LYS A 47 -6.59 2.51 -12.48
CA LYS A 47 -7.61 1.93 -13.37
C LYS A 47 -7.26 2.08 -14.87
N GLN A 48 -6.23 1.37 -15.37
CA GLN A 48 -5.90 1.30 -16.80
C GLN A 48 -4.94 0.14 -17.17
N GLY A 49 -4.91 -0.93 -16.35
CA GLY A 49 -4.02 -2.08 -16.57
C GLY A 49 -2.62 -1.88 -15.98
N GLU A 50 -2.43 -2.42 -14.77
CA GLU A 50 -1.14 -2.82 -14.16
C GLU A 50 0.09 -1.87 -14.26
N LYS A 51 -0.08 -0.54 -14.17
CA LYS A 51 1.09 0.34 -14.00
C LYS A 51 1.45 0.49 -12.52
N VAL A 52 2.65 0.05 -12.13
CA VAL A 52 3.26 0.36 -10.82
C VAL A 52 3.80 1.78 -10.87
N MET A 53 3.39 2.65 -9.94
CA MET A 53 3.93 4.01 -9.83
C MET A 53 5.43 3.98 -9.50
N LYS A 54 6.19 4.87 -10.12
CA LYS A 54 7.61 5.10 -9.83
C LYS A 54 7.81 6.46 -9.21
N THR A 55 8.91 6.64 -8.50
CA THR A 55 9.24 7.94 -7.91
C THR A 55 9.24 9.03 -8.97
N GLY A 56 8.55 10.12 -8.68
CA GLY A 56 8.34 11.23 -9.61
C GLY A 56 7.08 11.11 -10.45
N ASP A 57 6.35 9.98 -10.44
CA ASP A 57 5.04 9.89 -11.08
C ASP A 57 4.06 10.86 -10.40
N VAL A 58 3.21 11.48 -11.21
CA VAL A 58 2.35 12.60 -10.81
C VAL A 58 0.89 12.29 -11.11
N ILE A 59 0.02 12.68 -10.18
CA ILE A 59 -1.43 12.78 -10.37
C ILE A 59 -1.87 14.20 -10.04
N PHE A 60 -2.72 14.78 -10.89
CA PHE A 60 -3.30 16.10 -10.66
C PHE A 60 -4.73 15.96 -10.20
N ALA A 61 -5.04 16.50 -9.02
CA ALA A 61 -6.38 16.45 -8.45
C ALA A 61 -6.65 17.69 -7.59
N SER A 62 -7.91 18.11 -7.48
CA SER A 62 -8.28 19.30 -6.70
C SER A 62 -8.35 18.99 -5.21
N THR A 63 -8.65 17.74 -4.85
CA THR A 63 -8.84 17.29 -3.46
C THR A 63 -8.11 15.99 -3.15
N HIS A 64 -7.94 15.66 -1.87
CA HIS A 64 -7.42 14.35 -1.46
C HIS A 64 -8.37 13.22 -1.83
N ALA A 65 -9.68 13.46 -1.79
CA ALA A 65 -10.67 12.46 -2.19
C ALA A 65 -10.54 12.11 -3.67
N GLU A 66 -10.45 13.11 -4.55
CA GLU A 66 -10.21 12.91 -5.98
C GLU A 66 -8.92 12.13 -6.24
N PHE A 67 -7.81 12.56 -5.62
CA PHE A 67 -6.55 11.85 -5.72
C PHE A 67 -6.68 10.38 -5.27
N LEU A 68 -7.29 10.10 -4.11
CA LEU A 68 -7.44 8.73 -3.62
C LEU A 68 -8.37 7.89 -4.52
N ASN A 69 -9.43 8.49 -5.07
CA ASN A 69 -10.34 7.80 -5.98
C ASN A 69 -9.64 7.41 -7.29
N GLU A 70 -8.81 8.31 -7.83
CA GLU A 70 -8.02 8.06 -9.04
C GLU A 70 -6.87 7.07 -8.79
N ALA A 71 -6.09 7.34 -7.74
CA ALA A 71 -4.85 6.65 -7.44
C ALA A 71 -5.03 5.35 -6.66
N PHE A 72 -6.19 5.09 -6.04
CA PHE A 72 -6.42 3.88 -5.23
C PHE A 72 -7.80 3.25 -5.49
N GLY A 73 -8.59 3.78 -6.42
CA GLY A 73 -9.91 3.24 -6.75
C GLY A 73 -10.94 3.39 -5.64
N THR A 74 -10.73 4.30 -4.68
CA THR A 74 -11.71 4.59 -3.63
C THR A 74 -12.95 5.28 -4.20
N ASN A 75 -13.98 5.49 -3.37
CA ASN A 75 -15.19 6.22 -3.75
C ASN A 75 -15.58 7.28 -2.70
N TYR A 76 -14.61 8.07 -2.28
CA TYR A 76 -14.83 9.13 -1.29
C TYR A 76 -15.44 10.37 -1.93
N LYS A 77 -16.47 10.93 -1.28
CA LYS A 77 -16.98 12.27 -1.60
C LYS A 77 -16.10 13.38 -1.01
N ALA A 78 -15.45 13.10 0.12
CA ALA A 78 -14.53 14.02 0.78
C ALA A 78 -13.51 13.25 1.63
N TRP A 79 -12.29 13.76 1.67
CA TRP A 79 -11.23 13.30 2.58
C TRP A 79 -10.41 14.52 2.98
N ARG A 80 -10.36 14.80 4.29
CA ARG A 80 -9.74 16.03 4.83
C ARG A 80 -8.46 15.77 5.62
N LYS A 81 -8.08 14.50 5.79
CA LYS A 81 -6.86 14.11 6.52
C LYS A 81 -5.68 13.99 5.55
N CYS A 82 -4.48 14.28 6.04
CA CYS A 82 -3.23 14.08 5.30
C CYS A 82 -2.75 12.62 5.27
N VAL A 83 -3.38 11.75 6.06
CA VAL A 83 -3.09 10.31 6.11
C VAL A 83 -4.33 9.53 5.68
N TRP A 84 -4.15 8.46 4.91
CA TRP A 84 -5.17 7.47 4.59
C TRP A 84 -4.63 6.05 4.79
N LYS A 85 -5.40 5.17 5.41
CA LYS A 85 -4.97 3.79 5.69
C LYS A 85 -5.05 2.95 4.41
N TYR A 86 -3.91 2.49 3.91
CA TYR A 86 -3.86 1.66 2.70
C TYR A 86 -4.15 0.19 3.02
N ASN A 87 -3.47 -0.34 4.02
CA ASN A 87 -3.70 -1.67 4.55
C ASN A 87 -3.33 -1.71 6.05
N GLU A 88 -3.14 -2.90 6.61
CA GLU A 88 -2.81 -3.05 8.04
C GLU A 88 -1.45 -2.48 8.42
N GLU A 89 -0.49 -2.45 7.50
CA GLU A 89 0.88 -2.03 7.77
C GLU A 89 1.22 -0.64 7.23
N TRP A 90 0.62 -0.26 6.10
CA TRP A 90 0.99 0.92 5.34
C TRP A 90 -0.11 1.97 5.36
N VAL A 91 0.33 3.23 5.44
CA VAL A 91 -0.53 4.39 5.24
C VAL A 91 -0.03 5.20 4.04
N VAL A 92 -0.95 5.83 3.30
CA VAL A 92 -0.63 6.87 2.33
C VAL A 92 -0.55 8.19 3.07
N TRP A 93 0.59 8.85 2.97
CA TRP A 93 0.87 10.12 3.62
C TRP A 93 1.01 11.21 2.56
N MET A 94 -0.01 12.06 2.47
CA MET A 94 -0.14 13.15 1.52
C MET A 94 0.22 14.46 2.22
N VAL A 95 1.44 14.96 2.00
CA VAL A 95 1.97 16.11 2.73
C VAL A 95 2.74 17.09 1.87
N ARG A 96 2.83 18.33 2.35
CA ARG A 96 3.69 19.36 1.82
C ARG A 96 5.06 19.28 2.49
N PHE A 97 6.10 19.51 1.71
CA PHE A 97 7.47 19.57 2.19
C PHE A 97 7.97 21.01 2.23
N ASN A 98 8.94 21.28 3.09
CA ASN A 98 9.59 22.59 3.28
C ASN A 98 8.61 23.71 3.61
N LYS A 99 7.49 23.36 4.28
CA LYS A 99 6.46 24.28 4.74
C LYS A 99 5.92 23.81 6.09
N GLU A 100 5.58 24.76 6.94
CA GLU A 100 4.81 24.49 8.16
C GLU A 100 3.33 24.22 7.81
N ASP A 101 2.80 23.12 8.32
CA ASP A 101 1.41 22.73 8.14
C ASP A 101 0.91 22.02 9.41
N GLY A 102 -0.07 22.61 10.09
CA GLY A 102 -0.66 22.03 11.31
C GLY A 102 0.32 21.84 12.47
N GLY A 103 1.31 22.73 12.64
CA GLY A 103 2.31 22.59 13.71
C GLY A 103 3.41 21.56 13.44
N TRP A 104 3.47 21.03 12.21
CA TRP A 104 4.51 20.14 11.75
C TRP A 104 5.28 20.74 10.59
N ARG A 105 6.56 20.36 10.47
CA ARG A 105 7.39 20.64 9.29
C ARG A 105 7.97 19.34 8.76
N ASN A 106 7.74 19.06 7.48
CA ASN A 106 8.28 17.90 6.78
C ASN A 106 9.38 18.34 5.82
N THR A 107 10.53 17.67 5.85
CA THR A 107 11.71 18.05 5.06
C THR A 107 12.34 16.79 4.46
N PHE A 108 12.74 16.85 3.18
CA PHE A 108 13.67 15.87 2.63
C PHE A 108 15.08 16.26 3.05
N LEU A 109 15.73 15.40 3.84
CA LEU A 109 17.16 15.57 4.17
C LEU A 109 18.05 15.06 3.04
N SER A 110 17.54 14.08 2.28
CA SER A 110 18.13 13.55 1.06
C SER A 110 17.03 12.90 0.22
N ASN A 111 17.38 12.36 -0.95
CA ASN A 111 16.45 11.59 -1.79
C ASN A 111 15.90 10.32 -1.10
N SER A 112 16.57 9.85 -0.04
CA SER A 112 16.22 8.62 0.67
C SER A 112 15.79 8.85 2.11
N ARG A 113 15.79 10.08 2.63
CA ARG A 113 15.48 10.34 4.05
C ARG A 113 14.61 11.55 4.27
N ILE A 114 13.57 11.37 5.07
CA ILE A 114 12.62 12.39 5.46
C ILE A 114 12.77 12.68 6.96
N LYS A 115 12.64 13.96 7.32
CA LYS A 115 12.46 14.45 8.69
C LYS A 115 11.06 15.04 8.84
N GLU A 116 10.32 14.57 9.85
CA GLU A 116 9.04 15.12 10.32
C GLU A 116 9.27 15.73 11.71
N GLU A 117 9.03 17.03 11.85
CA GLU A 117 9.33 17.80 13.07
C GLU A 117 8.08 18.43 13.65
N ASN A 118 7.83 18.16 14.94
CA ASN A 118 6.74 18.74 15.73
C ASN A 118 7.19 20.10 16.28
N LEU A 119 6.77 21.18 15.61
CA LEU A 119 7.17 22.54 15.98
C LEU A 119 6.51 22.98 17.29
N ASN A 120 5.28 22.52 17.53
CA ASN A 120 4.50 22.93 18.69
C ASN A 120 4.82 22.12 19.95
N ARG A 121 5.60 21.03 19.83
CA ARG A 121 5.96 20.12 20.93
C ARG A 121 4.75 19.59 21.70
N VAL A 122 3.61 19.53 21.03
CA VAL A 122 2.39 18.95 21.60
C VAL A 122 2.58 17.44 21.78
N LYS A 123 1.93 16.86 22.79
CA LYS A 123 2.01 15.41 23.08
C LYS A 123 0.83 14.62 22.53
N THR A 124 -0.21 15.32 22.06
CA THR A 124 -1.44 14.75 21.51
C THR A 124 -1.80 15.43 20.19
N TRP A 125 -2.46 14.69 19.30
CA TRP A 125 -3.01 15.16 18.03
C TRP A 125 -4.28 14.38 17.70
N ASP A 126 -5.38 15.07 17.40
CA ASP A 126 -6.69 14.43 17.11
C ASP A 126 -7.08 13.43 18.23
N ASP A 127 -6.95 13.88 19.49
CA ASP A 127 -7.17 13.11 20.73
C ASP A 127 -6.32 11.83 20.90
N LYS A 128 -5.33 11.62 20.02
CA LYS A 128 -4.41 10.48 20.10
C LYS A 128 -3.04 10.90 20.60
N PRO A 129 -2.35 10.06 21.39
CA PRO A 129 -0.96 10.30 21.72
C PRO A 129 -0.10 10.35 20.45
N ILE A 130 0.73 11.38 20.34
CA ILE A 130 1.70 11.52 19.25
C ILE A 130 2.73 10.37 19.24
N LYS A 131 2.84 9.62 20.34
CA LYS A 131 3.64 8.38 20.39
C LYS A 131 3.11 7.26 19.47
N CYS A 132 1.85 7.31 19.06
CA CYS A 132 1.28 6.37 18.09
C CYS A 132 1.75 6.76 16.67
N ILE A 133 2.82 6.11 16.21
CA ILE A 133 3.46 6.42 14.92
C ILE A 133 3.06 5.40 13.86
N ASP A 134 2.67 5.91 12.69
CA ASP A 134 2.56 5.11 11.48
C ASP A 134 3.97 4.75 10.98
N LYS A 135 4.42 3.52 11.26
CA LYS A 135 5.80 3.10 10.99
C LYS A 135 6.14 2.93 9.52
N LYS A 136 5.15 2.68 8.64
CA LYS A 136 5.37 2.49 7.20
C LYS A 136 4.47 3.42 6.39
N LYS A 137 5.09 4.24 5.54
CA LYS A 137 4.42 5.31 4.78
C LYS A 137 4.69 5.18 3.29
N ILE A 138 3.63 5.26 2.50
CA ILE A 138 3.66 5.60 1.07
C ILE A 138 3.62 7.11 1.00
N VAL A 139 4.70 7.75 0.55
CA VAL A 139 4.84 9.21 0.61
C VAL A 139 4.41 9.85 -0.69
N ILE A 140 3.46 10.78 -0.57
CA ILE A 140 2.95 11.60 -1.66
C ILE A 140 3.23 13.07 -1.33
N GLN A 141 4.12 13.69 -2.09
CA GLN A 141 4.37 15.12 -1.99
C GLN A 141 3.23 15.90 -2.66
N ILE A 142 2.72 16.89 -1.96
CA ILE A 142 1.70 17.81 -2.47
C ILE A 142 2.35 19.15 -2.81
N GLU A 143 2.09 19.63 -4.01
CA GLU A 143 2.36 21.00 -4.43
C GLU A 143 1.04 21.65 -4.87
N ASN A 144 0.73 22.85 -4.37
CA ASN A 144 -0.47 23.58 -4.82
C ASN A 144 -0.13 24.32 -6.11
N ILE A 145 -0.92 24.13 -7.16
CA ILE A 145 -0.79 24.78 -8.46
C ILE A 145 -2.12 25.45 -8.78
N GLY A 146 -2.29 26.69 -8.29
CA GLY A 146 -3.56 27.41 -8.35
C GLY A 146 -4.67 26.65 -7.61
N TYR A 147 -5.76 26.35 -8.31
CA TYR A 147 -6.91 25.60 -7.78
C TYR A 147 -6.73 24.08 -7.83
N THR A 148 -5.66 23.59 -8.44
CA THR A 148 -5.33 22.16 -8.54
C THR A 148 -4.15 21.84 -7.61
N ARG A 149 -4.01 20.57 -7.23
CA ARG A 149 -2.84 20.07 -6.51
C ARG A 149 -2.14 19.02 -7.35
N LYS A 150 -0.82 19.07 -7.31
CA LYS A 150 0.07 18.06 -7.88
C LYS A 150 0.45 17.09 -6.76
N TYR A 151 0.16 15.82 -6.96
CA TYR A 151 0.50 14.72 -6.06
C TYR A 151 1.62 13.91 -6.69
N THR A 152 2.84 14.07 -6.19
CA THR A 152 4.02 13.36 -6.69
C THR A 152 4.34 12.19 -5.78
N TYR A 153 4.45 10.99 -6.35
CA TYR A 153 4.87 9.81 -5.61
C TYR A 153 6.37 9.86 -5.30
N MET A 154 6.74 9.69 -4.04
CA MET A 154 8.13 9.82 -3.57
C MET A 154 8.76 8.48 -3.18
N GLY A 155 7.95 7.44 -3.01
CA GLY A 155 8.37 6.10 -2.62
C GLY A 155 7.76 5.63 -1.30
N ARG A 156 8.27 4.49 -0.83
CA ARG A 156 7.91 3.85 0.42
C ARG A 156 8.98 4.08 1.46
N TYR A 157 8.57 4.49 2.65
CA TYR A 157 9.45 4.88 3.73
C TYR A 157 9.11 4.14 5.02
N ILE A 158 10.13 3.77 5.79
CA ILE A 158 9.99 3.11 7.11
C ILE A 158 10.57 4.02 8.18
N TYR A 159 9.90 4.07 9.32
CA TYR A 159 10.30 4.83 10.51
C TYR A 159 11.62 4.31 11.10
N ASP A 160 12.55 5.22 11.35
CA ASP A 160 13.83 4.95 11.99
C ASP A 160 13.70 5.11 13.50
N GLU A 161 13.45 4.01 14.20
CA GLU A 161 13.24 4.00 15.66
C GLU A 161 14.49 4.44 16.45
N ASN A 162 15.69 4.23 15.91
CA ASN A 162 16.93 4.48 16.64
C ASN A 162 17.27 5.97 16.71
N ASN A 163 16.91 6.72 15.67
CA ASN A 163 17.26 8.13 15.55
C ASN A 163 16.08 9.07 15.80
N SER A 164 14.90 8.55 16.09
CA SER A 164 13.68 9.34 16.23
C SER A 164 13.26 9.53 17.69
N ASP A 165 12.76 10.72 17.99
CA ASP A 165 11.93 10.98 19.15
C ASP A 165 10.48 11.19 18.69
N PRO A 166 9.55 10.28 19.04
CA PRO A 166 8.14 10.38 18.69
C PRO A 166 7.50 11.74 18.95
N TYR A 167 7.93 12.46 19.99
CA TYR A 167 7.31 13.71 20.44
C TYR A 167 7.85 14.96 19.74
N SER A 168 9.08 14.90 19.20
CA SER A 168 9.75 16.09 18.67
C SER A 168 10.18 15.93 17.21
N VAL A 169 10.92 14.88 16.87
CA VAL A 169 11.49 14.68 15.55
C VAL A 169 11.47 13.21 15.16
N ARG A 170 10.91 12.93 14.00
CA ARG A 170 10.80 11.58 13.44
C ARG A 170 11.53 11.51 12.12
N TYR A 171 12.25 10.42 11.89
CA TYR A 171 12.93 10.15 10.65
C TYR A 171 12.33 8.93 9.97
N TYR A 172 12.32 8.98 8.64
CA TYR A 172 11.89 7.86 7.81
C TYR A 172 12.85 7.67 6.65
N ASP A 173 13.23 6.43 6.40
CA ASP A 173 14.15 6.05 5.34
C ASP A 173 13.42 5.33 4.21
N LYS A 174 13.77 5.68 2.98
CA LYS A 174 13.20 5.07 1.77
C LYS A 174 13.68 3.64 1.64
N VAL A 175 12.74 2.73 1.42
CA VAL A 175 13.01 1.30 1.24
C VAL A 175 12.68 0.80 -0.16
N SER A 176 11.79 1.47 -0.87
CA SER A 176 11.48 1.14 -2.25
C SER A 176 10.79 2.31 -2.98
N ASP A 177 10.74 2.17 -4.30
CA ASP A 177 9.67 2.76 -5.10
C ASP A 177 8.37 1.95 -4.96
#